data_AF-J0P2Z1-F1
#
_entry.id   AF-J0P2Z1-F1
#
_cell.length_a   1.000
_cell.length_b   1.000
_cell.length_c   1.000
_cell.angle_alpha   90.00
_cell.angle_beta   90.00
_cell.angle_gamma   90.00
#
_symmetry.space_group_name_H-M   'P 1'
#
loop_
_entity.id
_entity.type
_entity.pdbx_description
1 polymer ?
#
loop_
_entity_poly.entity_id
_entity_poly.type
_entity_poly.pdbx_seq_one_letter_code
_entity_poly.pdbx_strand_id
1 'polypeptide(L)'
;MKVTKGYADYITFLFDDEQGSPIISNLLKEEVLIEKCICRVVDTITGYYEKRIEIKDSVILRLDMYAAYIYGGLTITNSVIGYFRLMDGGYNREPIIIRNCVFLGEVDFDESVLKNDIIIEDCIFLKGHDFVEDIRYAVMKDEYFKVKI
;
A
#
# COMPACT_ATOMS: atom_id res chain seq x y z
N MET A 1 8.33 -9.41 8.70
CA MET A 1 7.05 -10.03 9.11
C MET A 1 6.39 -10.83 7.98
N LYS A 2 5.98 -12.08 8.22
CA LYS A 2 5.28 -12.92 7.22
C LYS A 2 3.99 -13.49 7.80
N VAL A 3 2.85 -13.21 7.16
CA VAL A 3 1.53 -13.76 7.46
C VAL A 3 1.11 -14.65 6.30
N THR A 4 1.06 -15.95 6.54
CA THR A 4 0.66 -16.93 5.51
C THR A 4 -0.56 -17.70 5.95
N LYS A 5 -1.63 -17.58 5.16
CA LYS A 5 -2.79 -18.47 5.18
C LYS A 5 -3.57 -18.47 6.51
N GLY A 6 -4.73 -17.81 6.51
CA GLY A 6 -5.63 -17.80 7.65
C GLY A 6 -6.63 -16.65 7.63
N TYR A 7 -7.51 -16.65 8.63
CA TYR A 7 -8.35 -15.50 8.95
C TYR A 7 -7.66 -14.65 10.03
N ALA A 8 -7.55 -13.36 9.78
CA ALA A 8 -7.10 -12.39 10.78
C ALA A 8 -8.11 -11.25 10.86
N ASP A 9 -8.54 -10.88 12.06
CA ASP A 9 -9.44 -9.73 12.19
C ASP A 9 -8.68 -8.41 11.94
N TYR A 10 -7.47 -8.29 12.49
CA TYR A 10 -6.60 -7.13 12.33
C TYR A 10 -5.14 -7.55 12.13
N ILE A 11 -4.44 -6.85 11.24
CA ILE A 11 -2.99 -6.90 11.09
C ILE A 11 -2.50 -5.44 11.08
N THR A 12 -1.79 -5.02 12.12
CA THR A 12 -1.24 -3.67 12.20
C THR A 12 0.28 -3.72 12.13
N PHE A 13 0.86 -2.87 11.30
CA PHE A 13 2.29 -2.57 11.30
C PHE A 13 2.52 -1.28 12.09
N LEU A 14 2.77 -1.42 13.40
CA LEU A 14 3.11 -0.30 14.29
C LEU A 14 4.61 -0.08 14.35
N PHE A 15 5.01 1.18 14.39
CA PHE A 15 6.27 1.61 14.99
C PHE A 15 5.97 2.22 16.35
N ASP A 16 6.59 1.67 17.39
CA ASP A 16 6.59 2.26 18.71
C ASP A 16 7.85 3.13 18.81
N ASP A 17 7.68 4.46 18.76
CA ASP A 17 8.76 5.42 19.01
C ASP A 17 8.82 5.73 20.52
N GLU A 18 8.84 4.70 21.36
CA GLU A 18 9.28 4.86 22.74
C GLU A 18 10.80 5.05 22.73
N GLN A 19 11.24 6.29 22.51
CA GLN A 19 12.54 6.92 22.83
C GLN A 19 13.24 7.60 21.64
N GLY A 20 12.72 8.75 21.22
CA GLY A 20 13.50 9.96 20.93
C GLY A 20 14.76 9.81 20.05
N SER A 21 14.77 8.88 19.10
CA SER A 21 15.90 8.66 18.21
C SER A 21 15.72 9.53 16.95
N PRO A 22 16.78 10.14 16.40
CA PRO A 22 16.64 10.92 15.17
C PRO A 22 16.08 10.02 14.07
N ILE A 23 15.04 10.54 13.41
CA ILE A 23 14.10 9.99 12.39
C ILE A 23 14.70 9.05 11.31
N ILE A 24 16.01 8.85 11.28
CA ILE A 24 16.76 8.05 10.32
C ILE A 24 17.07 6.62 10.83
N SER A 25 17.01 6.34 12.14
CA SER A 25 17.55 5.07 12.69
C SER A 25 16.62 3.86 12.65
N ASN A 26 15.30 4.04 12.58
CA ASN A 26 14.35 2.94 12.73
C ASN A 26 13.48 2.77 11.48
N LEU A 27 14.13 2.37 10.40
CA LEU A 27 13.45 1.83 9.22
C LEU A 27 13.03 0.38 9.53
N LEU A 28 11.79 -0.02 9.23
CA LEU A 28 11.42 -1.43 9.11
C LEU A 28 12.23 -2.01 7.94
N LYS A 29 13.36 -2.63 8.29
CA LYS A 29 14.26 -3.33 7.36
C LYS A 29 13.75 -4.72 7.00
N GLU A 30 12.64 -5.14 7.58
CA GLU A 30 12.07 -6.47 7.35
C GLU A 30 11.09 -6.49 6.18
N GLU A 31 11.08 -7.61 5.46
CA GLU A 31 10.09 -7.87 4.42
C GLU A 31 8.72 -8.08 5.07
N VAL A 32 7.69 -7.48 4.50
CA VAL A 32 6.30 -7.72 4.89
C VAL A 32 5.64 -8.54 3.79
N LEU A 33 5.18 -9.73 4.13
CA LEU A 33 4.46 -10.61 3.20
C LEU A 33 3.12 -11.03 3.81
N ILE A 34 2.02 -10.67 3.16
CA ILE A 34 0.67 -11.19 3.41
C ILE A 34 0.28 -12.06 2.23
N GLU A 35 0.10 -13.36 2.43
CA GLU A 35 -0.31 -14.27 1.37
C GLU A 35 -1.43 -15.22 1.80
N LYS A 36 -2.39 -15.47 0.89
CA LYS A 36 -3.49 -16.42 1.09
C LYS A 36 -4.34 -16.12 2.33
N CYS A 37 -4.48 -14.85 2.68
CA CYS A 37 -5.12 -14.40 3.91
C CYS A 37 -6.51 -13.82 3.64
N ILE A 38 -7.44 -14.02 4.57
CA ILE A 38 -8.69 -13.25 4.65
C ILE A 38 -8.56 -12.34 5.88
N CYS A 39 -8.53 -11.04 5.65
CA CYS A 39 -8.34 -10.06 6.70
C CYS A 39 -9.39 -8.95 6.67
N ARG A 40 -9.91 -8.58 7.84
CA ARG A 40 -10.85 -7.45 7.91
C ARG A 40 -10.12 -6.12 7.80
N VAL A 41 -9.01 -5.93 8.52
CA VAL A 41 -8.22 -4.70 8.46
C VAL A 41 -6.73 -5.02 8.43
N VAL A 42 -6.04 -4.47 7.45
CA VAL A 42 -4.58 -4.31 7.46
C VAL A 42 -4.30 -2.82 7.55
N ASP A 43 -3.58 -2.39 8.59
CA ASP A 43 -3.25 -0.98 8.75
C ASP A 43 -1.80 -0.73 9.15
N THR A 44 -1.33 0.49 8.88
CA THR A 44 -0.09 1.03 9.41
C THR A 44 -0.25 2.50 9.73
N ILE A 45 0.41 2.91 10.81
CA ILE A 45 0.49 4.30 11.25
C ILE A 45 1.97 4.59 11.42
N THR A 46 2.47 5.58 10.70
CA THR A 46 3.84 6.11 10.83
C THR A 46 4.90 5.01 10.69
N GLY A 47 5.17 4.57 9.46
CA GLY A 47 6.11 3.48 9.22
C GLY A 47 7.05 3.73 8.06
N TYR A 48 8.33 3.34 8.19
CA TYR A 48 9.30 3.43 7.11
C TYR A 48 9.72 2.05 6.63
N TYR A 49 9.45 1.70 5.37
CA TYR A 49 9.66 0.37 4.82
C TYR A 49 10.74 0.40 3.74
N GLU A 50 11.96 0.01 4.11
CA GLU A 50 13.08 -0.09 3.15
C GLU A 50 12.91 -1.28 2.21
N LYS A 51 12.22 -2.32 2.68
CA LYS A 51 11.91 -3.50 1.89
C LYS A 51 10.48 -3.45 1.38
N ARG A 52 10.25 -4.17 0.28
CA ARG A 52 8.94 -4.26 -0.38
C ARG A 52 7.91 -4.88 0.56
N ILE A 53 6.71 -4.29 0.56
CA ILE A 53 5.51 -4.89 1.13
C ILE A 53 4.83 -5.69 0.02
N GLU A 54 4.56 -6.96 0.28
CA GLU A 54 3.89 -7.86 -0.66
C GLU A 54 2.57 -8.36 -0.09
N ILE A 55 1.49 -8.15 -0.83
CA ILE A 55 0.15 -8.69 -0.56
C ILE A 55 -0.26 -9.52 -1.77
N LYS A 56 -0.54 -10.81 -1.59
CA LYS A 56 -0.93 -11.66 -2.71
C LYS A 56 -1.95 -12.73 -2.37
N ASP A 57 -2.76 -13.11 -3.35
CA ASP A 57 -3.77 -14.17 -3.25
C ASP A 57 -4.69 -14.00 -2.02
N SER A 58 -5.03 -12.75 -1.65
CA SER A 58 -5.67 -12.43 -0.37
C SER A 58 -6.99 -11.68 -0.53
N VAL A 59 -7.81 -11.68 0.52
CA VAL A 59 -9.04 -10.87 0.63
C VAL A 59 -8.87 -9.93 1.82
N ILE A 60 -8.78 -8.63 1.57
CA ILE A 60 -8.59 -7.62 2.63
C ILE A 60 -9.74 -6.62 2.54
N LEU A 61 -10.58 -6.53 3.57
CA LEU A 61 -11.72 -5.60 3.52
C LEU A 61 -11.30 -4.13 3.63
N ARG A 62 -10.22 -3.84 4.36
CA ARG A 62 -9.67 -2.49 4.49
C ARG A 62 -8.15 -2.53 4.59
N LEU A 63 -7.47 -1.83 3.70
CA LEU A 63 -6.01 -1.65 3.68
C LEU A 63 -5.70 -0.16 3.85
N ASP A 64 -5.34 0.25 5.06
CA ASP A 64 -5.11 1.66 5.39
C ASP A 64 -3.64 1.89 5.74
N MET A 65 -2.95 2.71 4.95
CA MET A 65 -1.55 3.02 5.16
C MET A 65 -1.38 4.51 5.43
N TYR A 66 -1.39 4.90 6.70
CA TYR A 66 -1.25 6.28 7.14
C TYR A 66 0.21 6.58 7.51
N ALA A 67 0.75 7.70 7.03
CA ALA A 67 2.13 8.11 7.27
C ALA A 67 3.16 7.01 6.93
N ALA A 68 2.90 6.25 5.86
CA ALA A 68 3.69 5.08 5.46
C ALA A 68 4.69 5.43 4.34
N TYR A 69 5.98 5.48 4.69
CA TYR A 69 7.09 5.71 3.77
C TYR A 69 7.57 4.38 3.18
N ILE A 70 7.02 3.99 2.03
CA ILE A 70 7.23 2.70 1.38
C ILE A 70 8.39 2.73 0.38
N TYR A 71 9.61 3.00 0.85
CA TYR A 71 10.82 3.09 0.01
C TYR A 71 11.02 1.87 -0.90
N GLY A 72 10.86 0.65 -0.34
CA GLY A 72 10.97 -0.61 -1.09
C GLY A 72 9.79 -0.93 -2.02
N GLY A 73 8.80 -0.05 -2.06
CA GLY A 73 7.59 -0.19 -2.87
C GLY A 73 6.55 -1.10 -2.22
N LEU A 74 5.43 -1.24 -2.93
CA LEU A 74 4.29 -2.06 -2.55
C LEU A 74 3.88 -2.93 -3.73
N THR A 75 3.59 -4.20 -3.51
CA THR A 75 3.01 -5.09 -4.50
C THR A 75 1.71 -5.68 -3.98
N ILE A 76 0.62 -5.51 -4.71
CA ILE A 76 -0.66 -6.16 -4.46
C ILE A 76 -1.05 -6.98 -5.70
N THR A 77 -1.17 -8.30 -5.57
CA THR A 77 -1.48 -9.19 -6.70
C THR A 77 -2.58 -10.19 -6.38
N ASN A 78 -3.38 -10.54 -7.39
CA ASN A 78 -4.38 -11.63 -7.30
C ASN A 78 -5.30 -11.51 -6.07
N SER A 79 -5.66 -10.29 -5.67
CA SER A 79 -6.31 -10.03 -4.38
C SER A 79 -7.63 -9.28 -4.54
N VAL A 80 -8.53 -9.49 -3.60
CA VAL A 80 -9.77 -8.71 -3.47
C VAL A 80 -9.58 -7.73 -2.34
N ILE A 81 -9.64 -6.43 -2.65
CA ILE A 81 -9.44 -5.35 -1.69
C ILE A 81 -10.74 -4.57 -1.56
N GLY A 82 -11.24 -4.40 -0.34
CA GLY A 82 -12.43 -3.60 -0.08
C GLY A 82 -12.12 -2.12 -0.28
N TYR A 83 -11.28 -1.54 0.56
CA TYR A 83 -10.77 -0.18 0.43
C TYR A 83 -9.25 -0.19 0.52
N PHE A 84 -8.58 0.61 -0.31
CA PHE A 84 -7.15 0.85 -0.20
C PHE A 84 -6.89 2.34 -0.04
N ARG A 85 -6.20 2.73 1.02
CA ARG A 85 -5.78 4.11 1.26
C ARG A 85 -4.30 4.17 1.57
N LEU A 86 -3.58 5.04 0.88
CA LEU A 86 -2.24 5.47 1.23
C LEU A 86 -2.31 6.97 1.48
N MET A 87 -2.20 7.36 2.75
CA MET A 87 -2.43 8.73 3.20
C MET A 87 -1.19 9.31 3.87
N ASP A 88 -0.87 10.57 3.57
CA ASP A 88 0.28 11.29 4.17
C ASP A 88 1.60 10.49 4.05
N GLY A 89 1.73 9.72 2.96
CA GLY A 89 2.73 8.66 2.82
C GLY A 89 3.41 8.63 1.46
N GLY A 90 3.91 7.46 1.09
CA GLY A 90 4.56 7.22 -0.21
C GLY A 90 6.08 7.25 -0.12
N TYR A 91 6.72 8.17 -0.86
CA TYR A 91 8.17 8.29 -1.00
C TYR A 91 8.85 7.04 -1.58
N ASN A 92 8.12 6.29 -2.40
CA ASN A 92 8.58 5.06 -2.99
C ASN A 92 9.82 5.28 -3.87
N ARG A 93 10.93 4.58 -3.57
CA ARG A 93 12.11 4.51 -4.43
C ARG A 93 11.97 3.40 -5.45
N GLU A 94 11.20 2.39 -5.12
CA GLU A 94 10.80 1.29 -5.98
C GLU A 94 9.32 1.42 -6.37
N PRO A 95 8.86 0.77 -7.45
CA PRO A 95 7.50 0.95 -7.94
C PRO A 95 6.44 0.36 -6.99
N ILE A 96 5.27 1.01 -6.97
CA ILE A 96 4.02 0.44 -6.49
C ILE A 96 3.38 -0.33 -7.64
N ILE A 97 3.02 -1.60 -7.39
CA ILE A 97 2.52 -2.51 -8.41
C ILE A 97 1.22 -3.13 -7.91
N ILE A 98 0.14 -2.91 -8.63
CA ILE A 98 -1.18 -3.45 -8.34
C ILE A 98 -1.65 -4.21 -9.59
N ARG A 99 -1.79 -5.53 -9.49
CA ARG A 99 -2.11 -6.37 -10.65
C ARG A 99 -3.16 -7.42 -10.38
N ASN A 100 -4.05 -7.66 -11.34
CA ASN A 100 -5.05 -8.72 -11.25
C ASN A 100 -5.84 -8.66 -9.94
N CYS A 101 -6.24 -7.46 -9.53
CA CYS A 101 -6.95 -7.21 -8.28
C CYS A 101 -8.39 -6.77 -8.54
N VAL A 102 -9.27 -7.02 -7.57
CA VAL A 102 -10.63 -6.51 -7.58
C VAL A 102 -10.80 -5.53 -6.41
N PHE A 103 -11.15 -4.29 -6.72
CA PHE A 103 -11.45 -3.26 -5.73
C PHE A 103 -12.96 -3.11 -5.57
N LEU A 104 -13.47 -3.35 -4.35
CA LEU A 104 -14.90 -3.23 -4.03
C LEU A 104 -15.30 -1.79 -3.66
N GLY A 105 -14.30 -0.97 -3.31
CA GLY A 105 -14.42 0.40 -2.84
C GLY A 105 -13.32 1.27 -3.44
N GLU A 106 -13.04 2.39 -2.78
CA GLU A 106 -12.10 3.41 -3.26
C GLU A 106 -10.64 2.94 -3.12
N VAL A 107 -9.83 3.37 -4.07
CA VAL A 107 -8.37 3.38 -4.00
C VAL A 107 -7.96 4.82 -3.81
N ASP A 108 -7.18 5.16 -2.80
CA ASP A 108 -6.94 6.56 -2.46
C ASP A 108 -5.47 6.77 -2.15
N PHE A 109 -4.90 7.83 -2.73
CA PHE A 109 -3.53 8.25 -2.50
C PHE A 109 -3.43 9.65 -1.86
N ASP A 110 -4.50 10.11 -1.19
CA ASP A 110 -4.62 11.44 -0.59
C ASP A 110 -3.36 11.88 0.19
N GLU A 111 -2.95 13.13 -0.02
CA GLU A 111 -1.77 13.76 0.59
C GLU A 111 -0.46 12.95 0.48
N SER A 112 -0.37 11.93 -0.38
CA SER A 112 0.86 11.16 -0.58
C SER A 112 1.85 11.87 -1.50
N VAL A 113 3.13 11.50 -1.39
CA VAL A 113 4.20 12.01 -2.27
C VAL A 113 4.89 10.84 -2.97
N LEU A 114 4.40 10.48 -4.15
CA LEU A 114 4.83 9.29 -4.90
C LEU A 114 5.93 9.67 -5.88
N LYS A 115 7.10 9.04 -5.72
CA LYS A 115 8.37 9.46 -6.35
C LYS A 115 8.90 8.51 -7.41
N ASN A 116 8.20 7.40 -7.63
CA ASN A 116 8.47 6.44 -8.68
C ASN A 116 7.14 5.83 -9.15
N ASP A 117 7.22 4.98 -10.17
CA ASP A 117 6.10 4.40 -10.88
C ASP A 117 5.04 3.78 -9.97
N ILE A 118 3.79 3.98 -10.37
CA ILE A 118 2.59 3.33 -9.87
C ILE A 118 1.99 2.63 -11.07
N ILE A 119 1.95 1.31 -11.00
CA ILE A 119 1.54 0.45 -12.10
C ILE A 119 0.27 -0.28 -11.66
N ILE A 120 -0.85 0.02 -12.29
CA ILE A 120 -2.15 -0.61 -12.06
C ILE A 120 -2.56 -1.33 -13.34
N GLU A 121 -2.56 -2.66 -13.34
CA GLU A 121 -2.82 -3.46 -14.54
C GLU A 121 -3.83 -4.58 -14.27
N ASP A 122 -4.70 -4.84 -15.25
CA ASP A 122 -5.64 -5.97 -15.22
C ASP A 122 -6.52 -5.97 -13.95
N CYS A 123 -6.88 -4.78 -13.44
CA CYS A 123 -7.66 -4.62 -12.22
C CYS A 123 -9.13 -4.28 -12.52
N ILE A 124 -10.03 -4.74 -11.67
CA ILE A 124 -11.45 -4.46 -11.74
C ILE A 124 -11.83 -3.51 -10.61
N PHE A 125 -12.40 -2.36 -10.96
CA PHE A 125 -12.93 -1.37 -10.01
C PHE A 125 -14.45 -1.43 -10.03
N LEU A 126 -15.07 -1.92 -8.95
CA LEU A 126 -16.54 -2.06 -8.89
C LEU A 126 -17.24 -0.73 -8.67
N LYS A 127 -16.56 0.22 -8.03
CA LYS A 127 -16.92 1.63 -8.05
C LYS A 127 -15.96 2.31 -9.03
N GLY A 128 -16.48 3.22 -9.86
CA GLY A 128 -15.61 4.03 -10.70
C GLY A 128 -14.57 4.75 -9.84
N HIS A 129 -13.35 4.87 -10.36
CA HIS A 129 -12.24 5.49 -9.66
C HIS A 129 -11.64 6.62 -10.51
N ASP A 130 -11.34 7.76 -9.89
CA ASP A 130 -10.79 8.93 -10.60
C ASP A 130 -9.27 9.02 -10.43
N PHE A 131 -8.55 8.37 -11.36
CA PHE A 131 -7.09 8.44 -11.41
C PHE A 131 -6.54 9.83 -11.76
N VAL A 132 -7.35 10.74 -12.31
CA VAL A 132 -6.87 12.09 -12.67
C VAL A 132 -6.62 12.91 -11.41
N GLU A 133 -7.45 12.72 -10.38
CA GLU A 133 -7.27 13.34 -9.08
C GLU A 133 -5.98 12.83 -8.42
N ASP A 134 -5.77 11.51 -8.39
CA ASP A 134 -4.55 10.90 -7.84
C ASP A 134 -3.28 11.44 -8.50
N ILE A 135 -3.27 11.52 -9.84
CA ILE A 135 -2.12 12.06 -10.58
C ILE A 135 -1.80 13.49 -10.16
N ARG A 136 -2.83 14.32 -9.97
CA ARG A 136 -2.65 15.76 -9.65
C ARG A 136 -2.14 15.99 -8.24
N TYR A 137 -2.56 15.17 -7.28
CA TYR A 137 -2.36 15.46 -5.87
C TYR A 137 -1.34 14.54 -5.19
N ALA A 138 -1.16 13.32 -5.67
CA ALA A 138 -0.33 12.32 -5.00
C ALA A 138 1.01 12.06 -5.69
N VAL A 139 1.15 12.36 -6.99
CA VAL A 139 2.31 11.94 -7.79
C VAL A 139 3.23 13.13 -8.09
N MET A 140 4.54 12.94 -7.93
CA MET A 140 5.51 14.01 -8.24
C MET A 140 5.63 14.33 -9.73
N LYS A 141 5.31 13.36 -10.60
CA LYS A 141 5.31 13.49 -12.05
C LYS A 141 4.24 12.60 -12.66
N ASP A 142 3.44 13.14 -13.56
CA ASP A 142 2.36 12.42 -14.24
C ASP A 142 2.83 11.11 -14.89
N GLU A 143 4.04 11.08 -15.43
CA GLU A 143 4.66 9.91 -16.09
C GLU A 143 4.87 8.69 -15.19
N TYR A 144 4.85 8.87 -13.86
CA TYR A 144 4.93 7.79 -12.91
C TYR A 144 3.61 7.04 -12.77
N PHE A 145 2.48 7.61 -13.14
CA PHE A 145 1.19 6.94 -13.02
C PHE A 145 0.84 6.18 -14.30
N LYS A 146 0.77 4.84 -14.22
CA LYS A 146 0.57 3.95 -15.36
C LYS A 146 -0.60 3.02 -15.08
N VAL A 147 -1.70 3.24 -15.81
CA VAL A 147 -2.91 2.41 -15.68
C VAL A 147 -3.20 1.71 -17.00
N LYS A 148 -3.44 0.40 -16.91
CA LYS A 148 -3.92 -0.44 -18.00
C LYS A 148 -5.12 -1.26 -17.48
N ILE A 149 -6.32 -0.73 -17.73
CA ILE A 149 -7.61 -1.36 -17.35
C ILE A 149 -8.09 -2.26 -18.47
#